data_AF-A0A368N6N9-F1
#
_entry.id   AF-A0A368N6N9-F1
#
_cell.length_a   1.000
_cell.length_b   1.000
_cell.length_c   1.000
_cell.angle_alpha   90.00
_cell.angle_beta   90.00
_cell.angle_gamma   90.00
#
_symmetry.space_group_name_H-M   'P 1'
#
loop_
_entity.id
_entity.type
_entity.pdbx_description
1 polymer ?
#
loop_
_entity_poly.entity_id
_entity_poly.type
_entity_poly.pdbx_seq_one_letter_code
_entity_poly.pdbx_strand_id
1 'polypeptide(L)'
;MELTRRALLGTAAALGLTGCLGADDSNVAYPETGTPAPTPTDAAFADAAPASAAVDETEPVRRTEPTVPNRRLASEVARVYGEIEWFATSYDDAIHTYQRTLGNAMATVERVRDAADFDANSLGLVRRATDRAVATAEAELGGHFGIPGQMREEVDRHVATTRRFADRGDLDRVDEELERLHDYLGGIRSDLFVRQVLSDRQIDATLYRSLHDGTVDDDDDDDDEAAPGLFEVHHSTGYSGYAYAGPRYIERDPFDDAPGDDENAGRELLARQRLRFEAPSETAGRTGFAYLVSYAVPDEDDQPSTLAPLDYPYTSLFVQHYDGVDAAADAVETLLGTAVSQEGSYSFGRDRWRRVYYRADGDVTYAYLIQAGPFVLVAAPSEVAWEERVDWTDPLDRLWLWRP
;
A
#
# COMPACT_ATOMS: atom_id res chain seq x y z
N MET A 1 -32.95 -33.71 -0.31
CA MET A 1 -32.75 -34.97 -1.04
C MET A 1 -31.38 -35.44 -0.62
N GLU A 2 -31.28 -36.65 -0.07
CA GLU A 2 -30.06 -37.21 0.50
C GLU A 2 -29.47 -38.18 -0.52
N LEU A 3 -28.22 -37.93 -0.94
CA LEU A 3 -27.52 -38.71 -1.96
C LEU A 3 -26.43 -39.54 -1.28
N THR A 4 -26.46 -40.86 -1.48
CA THR A 4 -25.58 -41.84 -0.83
C THR A 4 -24.43 -42.24 -1.75
N ARG A 5 -23.19 -42.20 -1.24
CA ARG A 5 -22.01 -42.66 -1.98
C ARG A 5 -21.82 -44.16 -1.81
N ARG A 6 -21.76 -44.91 -2.91
CA ARG A 6 -21.33 -46.30 -2.92
C ARG A 6 -19.84 -46.36 -3.25
N ALA A 7 -19.02 -46.73 -2.27
CA ALA A 7 -17.60 -46.97 -2.47
C ALA A 7 -17.36 -48.06 -3.54
N LEU A 8 -16.77 -47.68 -4.67
CA LEU A 8 -16.25 -48.60 -5.68
C LEU A 8 -14.74 -48.35 -5.84
N LEU A 9 -13.95 -49.30 -5.33
CA LEU A 9 -12.53 -49.47 -5.64
C LEU A 9 -12.38 -49.96 -7.09
N GLY A 10 -11.49 -49.35 -7.88
CA GLY A 10 -11.09 -49.97 -9.15
C GLY A 10 -10.27 -49.11 -10.12
N THR A 11 -8.94 -49.30 -10.06
CA THR A 11 -7.96 -49.28 -11.17
C THR A 11 -7.58 -47.97 -11.88
N ALA A 12 -6.25 -47.79 -11.93
CA ALA A 12 -5.46 -46.74 -12.57
C ALA A 12 -5.60 -46.64 -14.10
N ALA A 13 -5.41 -45.42 -14.61
CA ALA A 13 -4.71 -45.14 -15.86
C ALA A 13 -4.11 -43.73 -15.83
N ALA A 14 -2.89 -43.59 -16.34
CA ALA A 14 -2.09 -42.37 -16.41
C ALA A 14 -2.24 -41.66 -17.77
N LEU A 15 -1.59 -40.48 -17.87
CA LEU A 15 -1.38 -39.59 -19.04
C LEU A 15 -2.48 -38.52 -19.23
N GLY A 16 -2.22 -37.23 -19.45
CA GLY A 16 -1.00 -36.46 -19.65
C GLY A 16 -1.39 -34.99 -19.85
N LEU A 17 -0.49 -34.07 -19.49
CA LEU A 17 -0.62 -32.61 -19.59
C LEU A 17 -0.48 -32.12 -21.03
N THR A 18 -1.38 -31.23 -21.46
CA THR A 18 -1.22 -30.05 -22.34
C THR A 18 -2.59 -29.32 -22.30
N GLY A 19 -2.76 -28.01 -22.23
CA GLY A 19 -1.94 -26.86 -22.62
C GLY A 19 -2.85 -25.91 -23.43
N CYS A 20 -2.79 -24.63 -23.06
CA CYS A 20 -3.12 -23.45 -23.87
C CYS A 20 -4.56 -22.88 -23.85
N LEU A 21 -4.62 -21.71 -23.18
CA LEU A 21 -5.49 -20.57 -23.48
C LEU A 21 -5.33 -20.13 -24.94
N GLY A 22 -6.43 -19.72 -25.57
CA GLY A 22 -6.46 -19.10 -26.88
C GLY A 22 -7.62 -18.11 -26.94
N ALA A 23 -7.25 -16.84 -27.11
CA ALA A 23 -8.11 -15.68 -27.25
C ALA A 23 -8.89 -15.68 -28.58
N ASP A 24 -10.02 -14.97 -28.58
CA ASP A 24 -10.51 -14.05 -29.62
C ASP A 24 -12.04 -13.92 -29.44
N ASP A 25 -12.53 -12.75 -29.03
CA ASP A 25 -13.07 -11.80 -30.03
C ASP A 25 -13.45 -10.46 -29.38
N SER A 26 -13.15 -9.43 -30.16
CA SER A 26 -13.40 -8.01 -29.95
C SER A 26 -14.89 -7.70 -29.79
N ASN A 27 -15.24 -6.79 -28.87
CA ASN A 27 -16.51 -6.07 -28.92
C ASN A 27 -16.33 -4.62 -28.44
N VAL A 28 -15.68 -3.82 -29.28
CA VAL A 28 -15.78 -2.36 -29.24
C VAL A 28 -16.91 -1.93 -30.17
N ALA A 29 -17.87 -1.17 -29.63
CA ALA A 29 -18.89 -0.48 -30.42
C ALA A 29 -18.92 1.00 -30.00
N TYR A 30 -18.41 1.86 -30.88
CA TYR A 30 -18.51 3.32 -30.74
C TYR A 30 -19.83 3.83 -31.34
N PRO A 31 -20.49 4.81 -30.70
CA PRO A 31 -21.55 5.57 -31.34
C PRO A 31 -21.00 6.75 -32.17
N GLU A 32 -21.56 6.91 -33.36
CA GLU A 32 -21.29 8.00 -34.32
C GLU A 32 -21.98 9.32 -33.93
N THR A 33 -21.37 10.40 -34.37
CA THR A 33 -21.63 11.82 -34.05
C THR A 33 -22.77 12.46 -34.86
N GLY A 34 -23.35 13.56 -34.35
CA GLY A 34 -24.36 14.36 -35.04
C GLY A 34 -24.61 15.76 -34.47
N THR A 35 -23.68 16.69 -34.75
CA THR A 35 -23.75 18.14 -35.07
C THR A 35 -24.66 19.14 -34.28
N PRO A 36 -24.18 20.38 -33.98
CA PRO A 36 -24.80 21.34 -33.06
C PRO A 36 -25.62 22.46 -33.75
N ALA A 37 -26.34 23.26 -32.95
CA ALA A 37 -26.88 24.57 -33.35
C ALA A 37 -26.90 25.58 -32.17
N PRO A 38 -26.87 26.91 -32.43
CA PRO A 38 -26.40 27.93 -31.48
C PRO A 38 -27.48 28.84 -30.84
N THR A 39 -27.01 29.59 -29.82
CA THR A 39 -27.43 30.76 -29.00
C THR A 39 -28.44 31.80 -29.58
N PRO A 40 -28.85 32.90 -28.90
CA PRO A 40 -28.76 33.38 -27.49
C PRO A 40 -30.10 33.99 -26.97
N THR A 41 -30.14 34.68 -25.80
CA THR A 41 -30.77 36.03 -25.57
C THR A 41 -30.75 36.43 -24.07
N ASP A 42 -29.83 37.33 -23.72
CA ASP A 42 -30.01 38.69 -23.19
C ASP A 42 -30.72 39.03 -21.84
N ALA A 43 -30.01 39.90 -21.09
CA ALA A 43 -30.47 41.00 -20.21
C ALA A 43 -31.29 40.67 -18.93
N ALA A 44 -31.25 41.37 -17.78
CA ALA A 44 -30.62 42.61 -17.34
C ALA A 44 -31.00 42.90 -15.85
N PHE A 45 -30.10 43.58 -15.12
CA PHE A 45 -30.32 44.61 -14.07
C PHE A 45 -30.99 44.37 -12.69
N ALA A 46 -30.23 44.80 -11.65
CA ALA A 46 -30.61 45.53 -10.41
C ALA A 46 -31.43 44.77 -9.32
N ASP A 47 -31.38 45.06 -8.02
CA ASP A 47 -31.10 46.30 -7.29
C ASP A 47 -30.80 46.00 -5.79
N ALA A 48 -30.17 47.01 -5.17
CA ALA A 48 -29.97 47.39 -3.78
C ALA A 48 -30.34 46.49 -2.57
N ALA A 49 -29.42 46.52 -1.60
CA ALA A 49 -29.60 46.21 -0.18
C ALA A 49 -30.63 47.14 0.52
N PRO A 50 -31.05 46.77 1.74
CA PRO A 50 -30.74 47.66 2.85
C PRO A 50 -30.28 46.96 4.13
N ALA A 51 -29.53 47.73 4.92
CA ALA A 51 -29.05 47.40 6.25
C ALA A 51 -30.15 47.55 7.32
N SER A 52 -30.16 46.62 8.28
CA SER A 52 -30.68 46.75 9.66
C SER A 52 -30.15 45.51 10.41
N ALA A 53 -29.87 45.45 11.70
CA ALA A 53 -29.84 46.37 12.83
C ALA A 53 -28.94 45.68 13.87
N ALA A 54 -28.40 46.44 14.82
CA ALA A 54 -27.59 45.92 15.91
C ALA A 54 -28.34 44.87 16.74
N VAL A 55 -27.68 43.75 17.01
CA VAL A 55 -27.98 42.86 18.14
C VAL A 55 -26.66 42.53 18.80
N ASP A 56 -26.54 42.96 20.06
CA ASP A 56 -25.53 42.51 21.00
C ASP A 56 -25.85 41.06 21.36
N GLU A 57 -25.27 40.12 20.62
CA GLU A 57 -25.25 38.71 21.00
C GLU A 57 -23.81 38.36 21.35
N THR A 58 -23.65 37.87 22.57
CA THR A 58 -22.43 37.32 23.10
C THR A 58 -22.00 36.18 22.17
N GLU A 59 -21.04 36.45 21.29
CA GLU A 59 -20.44 35.44 20.42
C GLU A 59 -20.07 34.24 21.32
N PRO A 60 -20.66 33.04 21.10
CA PRO A 60 -20.06 31.86 21.68
C PRO A 60 -18.63 31.86 21.15
N VAL A 61 -17.64 31.76 22.05
CA VAL A 61 -16.25 31.51 21.66
C VAL A 61 -16.31 30.24 20.81
N ARG A 62 -16.38 30.41 19.49
CA ARG A 62 -16.12 29.35 18.54
C ARG A 62 -14.70 28.96 18.92
N ARG A 63 -14.56 27.82 19.58
CA ARG A 63 -13.28 27.13 19.61
C ARG A 63 -12.98 26.90 18.14
N THR A 64 -12.25 27.83 17.55
CA THR A 64 -11.61 27.63 16.26
C THR A 64 -10.86 26.33 16.46
N GLU A 65 -11.25 25.29 15.71
CA GLU A 65 -10.45 24.08 15.65
C GLU A 65 -9.00 24.54 15.44
N PRO A 66 -8.05 24.06 16.26
CA PRO A 66 -6.66 24.46 16.10
C PRO A 66 -6.28 24.22 14.64
N THR A 67 -5.77 25.27 13.98
CA THR A 67 -5.38 25.19 12.58
C THR A 67 -4.27 24.17 12.44
N VAL A 68 -4.59 23.00 11.89
CA VAL A 68 -3.63 21.91 11.66
C VAL A 68 -2.62 22.37 10.60
N PRO A 69 -1.32 22.46 10.93
CA PRO A 69 -0.29 22.83 9.96
C PRO A 69 -0.26 21.83 8.80
N ASN A 70 -0.28 22.35 7.56
CA ASN A 70 -0.24 21.55 6.33
C ASN A 70 -1.24 20.37 6.34
N ARG A 71 -2.52 20.64 6.61
CA ARG A 71 -3.59 19.63 6.81
C ARG A 71 -3.67 18.56 5.72
N ARG A 72 -3.49 18.95 4.45
CA ARG A 72 -3.51 18.02 3.32
C ARG A 72 -2.33 17.05 3.39
N LEU A 73 -1.12 17.58 3.46
CA LEU A 73 0.11 16.81 3.67
C LEU A 73 0.01 15.92 4.91
N ALA A 74 -0.58 16.40 6.00
CA ALA A 74 -0.79 15.61 7.22
C ALA A 74 -1.66 14.38 6.97
N SER A 75 -2.67 14.49 6.10
CA SER A 75 -3.56 13.37 5.76
C SER A 75 -2.87 12.37 4.83
N GLU A 76 -2.04 12.84 3.91
CA GLU A 76 -1.24 12.02 2.99
C GLU A 76 -0.15 11.25 3.76
N VAL A 77 0.59 11.93 4.64
CA VAL A 77 1.58 11.31 5.53
C VAL A 77 0.93 10.33 6.49
N ALA A 78 -0.24 10.65 7.06
CA ALA A 78 -0.96 9.72 7.94
C ALA A 78 -1.32 8.42 7.22
N ARG A 79 -1.71 8.48 5.94
CA ARG A 79 -2.01 7.30 5.14
C ARG A 79 -0.77 6.44 4.93
N VAL A 80 0.33 7.05 4.46
CA VAL A 80 1.58 6.32 4.22
C VAL A 80 2.14 5.74 5.52
N TYR A 81 2.26 6.56 6.56
CA TYR A 81 2.77 6.13 7.85
C TYR A 81 1.91 5.01 8.46
N GLY A 82 0.58 5.11 8.36
CA GLY A 82 -0.34 4.09 8.85
C GLY A 82 -0.18 2.74 8.14
N GLU A 83 0.04 2.75 6.81
CA GLU A 83 0.33 1.53 6.07
C GLU A 83 1.67 0.90 6.50
N ILE A 84 2.72 1.71 6.67
CA ILE A 84 4.03 1.26 7.18
C ILE A 84 3.87 0.66 8.58
N GLU A 85 3.13 1.33 9.46
CA GLU A 85 2.87 0.87 10.82
C GLU A 85 2.07 -0.43 10.84
N TRP A 86 1.12 -0.61 9.92
CA TRP A 86 0.36 -1.85 9.78
C TRP A 86 1.28 -3.03 9.41
N PHE A 87 2.15 -2.88 8.40
CA PHE A 87 3.16 -3.88 8.07
C PHE A 87 4.07 -4.19 9.27
N ALA A 88 4.45 -3.15 10.00
CA ALA A 88 5.39 -3.25 11.08
C ALA A 88 4.84 -3.85 12.39
N THR A 89 3.51 -3.93 12.55
CA THR A 89 2.87 -4.30 13.83
C THR A 89 1.75 -5.33 13.73
N SER A 90 1.05 -5.38 12.60
CA SER A 90 -0.22 -6.11 12.46
C SER A 90 -0.18 -7.18 11.36
N TYR A 91 0.71 -7.04 10.38
CA TYR A 91 0.80 -7.93 9.22
C TYR A 91 0.96 -9.42 9.60
N ASP A 92 1.90 -9.77 10.47
CA ASP A 92 2.14 -11.17 10.84
C ASP A 92 0.89 -11.82 11.48
N ASP A 93 0.19 -11.08 12.35
CA ASP A 93 -1.03 -11.54 12.99
C ASP A 93 -2.20 -11.65 11.99
N ALA A 94 -2.28 -10.74 11.03
CA ALA A 94 -3.24 -10.77 9.93
C ALA A 94 -3.02 -12.01 9.05
N ILE A 95 -1.78 -12.29 8.64
CA ILE A 95 -1.41 -13.47 7.85
C ILE A 95 -1.71 -14.76 8.62
N HIS A 96 -1.32 -14.86 9.89
CA HIS A 96 -1.64 -16.03 10.71
C HIS A 96 -3.15 -16.26 10.83
N THR A 97 -3.93 -15.20 11.00
CA THR A 97 -5.39 -15.27 11.09
C THR A 97 -6.02 -15.69 9.76
N TYR A 98 -5.54 -15.14 8.65
CA TYR A 98 -5.91 -15.52 7.29
C TYR A 98 -5.63 -17.01 7.01
N GLN A 99 -4.38 -17.45 7.18
CA GLN A 99 -3.97 -18.84 6.93
C GLN A 99 -4.71 -19.84 7.81
N ARG A 100 -4.93 -19.52 9.09
CA ARG A 100 -5.71 -20.35 10.01
C ARG A 100 -7.15 -20.49 9.54
N THR A 101 -7.77 -19.41 9.09
CA THR A 101 -9.17 -19.42 8.65
C THR A 101 -9.34 -20.20 7.35
N LEU A 102 -8.41 -20.06 6.41
CA LEU A 102 -8.34 -20.91 5.23
C LEU A 102 -8.16 -22.39 5.58
N GLY A 103 -7.27 -22.71 6.54
CA GLY A 103 -7.10 -24.09 7.02
C GLY A 103 -8.40 -24.69 7.58
N ASN A 104 -9.20 -23.89 8.30
CA ASN A 104 -10.50 -24.33 8.80
C ASN A 104 -11.52 -24.55 7.66
N ALA A 105 -11.47 -23.73 6.60
CA ALA A 105 -12.31 -23.92 5.42
C ALA A 105 -11.91 -25.20 4.65
N MET A 106 -10.62 -25.42 4.42
CA MET A 106 -10.08 -26.65 3.83
C MET A 106 -10.53 -27.89 4.60
N ALA A 107 -10.36 -27.90 5.93
CA ALA A 107 -10.80 -29.02 6.77
C ALA A 107 -12.32 -29.25 6.74
N THR A 108 -13.12 -28.21 6.45
CA THR A 108 -14.56 -28.35 6.26
C THR A 108 -14.88 -28.96 4.90
N VAL A 109 -14.18 -28.55 3.84
CA VAL A 109 -14.31 -29.13 2.49
C VAL A 109 -13.93 -30.61 2.51
N GLU A 110 -12.80 -30.96 3.12
CA GLU A 110 -12.33 -32.34 3.26
C GLU A 110 -13.34 -33.20 4.03
N ARG A 111 -13.86 -32.70 5.16
CA ARG A 111 -14.89 -33.42 5.93
C ARG A 111 -16.17 -33.67 5.13
N VAL A 112 -16.60 -32.72 4.30
CA VAL A 112 -17.78 -32.87 3.45
C VAL A 112 -17.51 -33.82 2.28
N ARG A 113 -16.27 -33.83 1.76
CA ARG A 113 -15.83 -34.81 0.77
C ARG A 113 -15.77 -36.22 1.35
N ASP A 114 -15.35 -36.41 2.59
CA ASP A 114 -15.26 -37.74 3.22
C ASP A 114 -16.60 -38.27 3.76
N ALA A 115 -17.63 -37.42 3.80
CA ALA A 115 -18.96 -37.82 4.24
C ALA A 115 -19.58 -38.82 3.24
N ALA A 116 -20.22 -39.86 3.78
CA ALA A 116 -20.92 -40.86 2.98
C ALA A 116 -22.11 -40.29 2.20
N ASP A 117 -22.69 -39.20 2.72
CA ASP A 117 -23.87 -38.55 2.16
C ASP A 117 -23.57 -37.09 1.83
N PHE A 118 -24.09 -36.65 0.68
CA PHE A 118 -24.02 -35.25 0.27
C PHE A 118 -25.42 -34.68 0.09
N ASP A 119 -25.68 -33.55 0.76
CA ASP A 119 -26.94 -32.84 0.68
C ASP A 119 -26.72 -31.30 0.71
N ALA A 120 -27.83 -30.56 0.72
CA ALA A 120 -27.80 -29.11 0.79
C ALA A 120 -27.17 -28.58 2.10
N ASN A 121 -27.22 -29.34 3.19
CA ASN A 121 -26.60 -28.95 4.44
C ASN A 121 -25.07 -29.12 4.38
N SER A 122 -24.58 -30.20 3.75
CA SER A 122 -23.15 -30.39 3.45
C SER A 122 -22.59 -29.22 2.64
N LEU A 123 -23.27 -28.84 1.55
CA LEU A 123 -22.87 -27.67 0.77
C LEU A 123 -22.98 -26.36 1.57
N GLY A 124 -23.99 -26.24 2.43
CA GLY A 124 -24.14 -25.10 3.34
C GLY A 124 -23.01 -24.98 4.37
N LEU A 125 -22.41 -26.09 4.81
CA LEU A 125 -21.23 -26.08 5.68
C LEU A 125 -20.01 -25.53 4.96
N VAL A 126 -19.76 -25.99 3.73
CA VAL A 126 -18.68 -25.49 2.87
C VAL A 126 -18.84 -23.98 2.68
N ARG A 127 -20.03 -23.54 2.22
CA ARG A 127 -20.30 -22.12 1.98
C ARG A 127 -20.06 -21.26 3.22
N ARG A 128 -20.57 -21.65 4.40
CA ARG A 128 -20.34 -20.87 5.64
C ARG A 128 -18.87 -20.78 6.01
N ALA A 129 -18.10 -21.84 5.76
CA ALA A 129 -16.67 -21.85 6.06
C ALA A 129 -15.88 -20.97 5.10
N THR A 130 -16.20 -21.03 3.80
CA THR A 130 -15.56 -20.19 2.78
C THR A 130 -15.97 -18.72 2.88
N ASP A 131 -17.24 -18.43 3.16
CA ASP A 131 -17.73 -17.06 3.41
C ASP A 131 -16.99 -16.42 4.59
N ARG A 132 -16.73 -17.20 5.65
CA ARG A 132 -15.92 -16.73 6.78
C ARG A 132 -14.48 -16.45 6.35
N ALA A 133 -13.88 -17.32 5.54
CA ALA A 133 -12.51 -17.11 5.06
C ALA A 133 -12.40 -15.85 4.19
N VAL A 134 -13.38 -15.61 3.29
CA VAL A 134 -13.46 -14.37 2.49
C VAL A 134 -13.63 -13.15 3.40
N ALA A 135 -14.53 -13.19 4.38
CA ALA A 135 -14.75 -12.08 5.30
C ALA A 135 -13.49 -11.77 6.14
N THR A 136 -12.74 -12.80 6.55
CA THR A 136 -11.45 -12.63 7.22
C THR A 136 -10.42 -12.02 6.27
N ALA A 137 -10.31 -12.48 5.03
CA ALA A 137 -9.39 -11.87 4.06
C ALA A 137 -9.73 -10.40 3.82
N GLU A 138 -11.01 -10.04 3.71
CA GLU A 138 -11.46 -8.65 3.56
C GLU A 138 -11.13 -7.79 4.78
N ALA A 139 -11.37 -8.29 5.99
CA ALA A 139 -11.12 -7.55 7.23
C ALA A 139 -9.61 -7.38 7.52
N GLU A 140 -8.81 -8.43 7.31
CA GLU A 140 -7.39 -8.44 7.67
C GLU A 140 -6.51 -7.88 6.54
N LEU A 141 -6.87 -8.10 5.26
CA LEU A 141 -6.01 -7.80 4.13
C LEU A 141 -6.61 -6.78 3.15
N GLY A 142 -7.92 -6.52 3.18
CA GLY A 142 -8.61 -5.78 2.11
C GLY A 142 -8.20 -4.31 1.93
N GLY A 143 -7.71 -3.65 2.98
CA GLY A 143 -7.15 -2.29 2.87
C GLY A 143 -5.76 -2.26 2.23
N HIS A 144 -5.04 -3.38 2.28
CA HIS A 144 -3.62 -3.46 1.96
C HIS A 144 -3.39 -4.19 0.64
N PHE A 145 -4.17 -5.24 0.37
CA PHE A 145 -4.03 -6.14 -0.77
C PHE A 145 -5.35 -6.32 -1.54
N GLY A 146 -5.26 -6.40 -2.87
CA GLY A 146 -6.42 -6.56 -3.77
C GLY A 146 -7.03 -7.97 -3.86
N ILE A 147 -6.69 -8.90 -2.96
CA ILE A 147 -7.04 -10.32 -3.05
C ILE A 147 -8.50 -10.68 -2.71
N PRO A 148 -9.17 -10.04 -1.72
CA PRO A 148 -10.50 -10.50 -1.27
C PRO A 148 -11.57 -10.58 -2.37
N GLY A 149 -11.51 -9.68 -3.36
CA GLY A 149 -12.43 -9.68 -4.51
C GLY A 149 -12.28 -10.93 -5.36
N GLN A 150 -11.06 -11.25 -5.77
CA GLN A 150 -10.76 -12.47 -6.55
C GLN A 150 -11.10 -13.72 -5.75
N MET A 151 -10.77 -13.75 -4.45
CA MET A 151 -11.09 -14.89 -3.59
C MET A 151 -12.59 -15.18 -3.52
N ARG A 152 -13.41 -14.13 -3.40
CA ARG A 152 -14.87 -14.26 -3.39
C ARG A 152 -15.39 -14.86 -4.69
N GLU A 153 -14.91 -14.36 -5.82
CA GLU A 153 -15.35 -14.84 -7.15
C GLU A 153 -15.02 -16.32 -7.36
N GLU A 154 -13.79 -16.73 -7.06
CA GLU A 154 -13.33 -18.11 -7.19
C GLU A 154 -14.15 -19.07 -6.30
N VAL A 155 -14.34 -18.70 -5.03
CA VAL A 155 -15.15 -19.47 -4.07
C VAL A 155 -16.59 -19.61 -4.55
N ASP A 156 -17.23 -18.51 -4.93
CA ASP A 156 -18.63 -18.51 -5.37
C ASP A 156 -18.80 -19.38 -6.63
N ARG A 157 -17.82 -19.34 -7.55
CA ARG A 157 -17.82 -20.19 -8.75
C ARG A 157 -17.76 -21.67 -8.42
N HIS A 158 -16.87 -22.09 -7.51
CA HIS A 158 -16.79 -23.49 -7.09
C HIS A 158 -18.05 -23.95 -6.35
N VAL A 159 -18.59 -23.15 -5.43
CA VAL A 159 -19.82 -23.48 -4.69
C VAL A 159 -21.02 -23.58 -5.64
N ALA A 160 -21.16 -22.66 -6.59
CA ALA A 160 -22.24 -22.68 -7.58
C ALA A 160 -22.13 -23.91 -8.52
N THR A 161 -20.91 -24.25 -8.93
CA THR A 161 -20.65 -25.43 -9.78
C THR A 161 -20.96 -26.72 -9.03
N THR A 162 -20.50 -26.85 -7.78
CA THR A 162 -20.80 -27.99 -6.90
C THR A 162 -22.30 -28.18 -6.74
N ARG A 163 -23.05 -27.10 -6.49
CA ARG A 163 -24.53 -27.14 -6.41
C ARG A 163 -25.16 -27.72 -7.66
N ARG A 164 -24.72 -27.27 -8.85
CA ARG A 164 -25.26 -27.71 -10.14
C ARG A 164 -25.08 -29.21 -10.39
N PHE A 165 -23.97 -29.79 -9.94
CA PHE A 165 -23.73 -31.23 -10.06
C PHE A 165 -24.49 -32.02 -8.99
N ALA A 166 -24.55 -31.51 -7.76
CA ALA A 166 -25.35 -32.10 -6.69
C ALA A 166 -26.85 -32.17 -7.05
N ASP A 167 -27.41 -31.11 -7.63
CA ASP A 167 -28.82 -31.07 -8.08
C ASP A 167 -29.12 -32.10 -9.19
N ARG A 168 -28.10 -32.58 -9.90
CA ARG A 168 -28.21 -33.65 -10.92
C ARG A 168 -27.90 -35.05 -10.40
N GLY A 169 -27.49 -35.17 -9.13
CA GLY A 169 -27.09 -36.44 -8.54
C GLY A 169 -25.70 -36.95 -8.97
N ASP A 170 -24.86 -36.09 -9.54
CA ASP A 170 -23.52 -36.43 -10.02
C ASP A 170 -22.49 -36.23 -8.90
N LEU A 171 -22.36 -37.25 -8.04
CA LEU A 171 -21.51 -37.20 -6.84
C LEU A 171 -20.02 -37.25 -7.18
N ASP A 172 -19.62 -37.97 -8.21
CA ASP A 172 -18.23 -38.02 -8.66
C ASP A 172 -17.75 -36.62 -9.05
N ARG A 173 -18.61 -35.88 -9.76
CA ARG A 173 -18.29 -34.51 -10.14
C ARG A 173 -18.39 -33.50 -8.99
N VAL A 174 -19.24 -33.75 -7.99
CA VAL A 174 -19.22 -32.98 -6.74
C VAL A 174 -17.87 -33.13 -6.05
N ASP A 175 -17.34 -34.34 -5.97
CA ASP A 175 -16.04 -34.59 -5.32
C ASP A 175 -14.87 -33.92 -6.03
N GLU A 176 -14.88 -33.97 -7.36
CA GLU A 176 -13.87 -33.28 -8.17
C GLU A 176 -13.91 -31.76 -7.95
N GLU A 177 -15.10 -31.15 -7.88
CA GLU A 177 -15.20 -29.70 -7.64
C GLU A 177 -14.86 -29.30 -6.20
N LEU A 178 -15.14 -30.15 -5.21
CA LEU A 178 -14.71 -29.93 -3.83
C LEU A 178 -13.18 -30.08 -3.69
N GLU A 179 -12.57 -31.03 -4.39
CA GLU A 179 -11.11 -31.18 -4.44
C GLU A 179 -10.44 -29.95 -5.07
N ARG A 180 -10.98 -29.44 -6.19
CA ARG A 180 -10.50 -28.19 -6.80
C ARG A 180 -10.61 -26.99 -5.87
N LEU A 181 -11.73 -26.87 -5.14
CA LEU A 181 -11.88 -25.82 -4.13
C LEU A 181 -10.86 -25.98 -3.00
N HIS A 182 -10.63 -27.22 -2.54
CA HIS A 182 -9.63 -27.50 -1.52
C HIS A 182 -8.22 -27.10 -1.99
N ASP A 183 -7.85 -27.46 -3.22
CA ASP A 183 -6.55 -27.14 -3.82
C ASP A 183 -6.37 -25.64 -4.03
N TYR A 184 -7.42 -24.93 -4.47
CA TYR A 184 -7.44 -23.48 -4.57
C TYR A 184 -7.14 -22.83 -3.20
N LEU A 185 -7.89 -23.21 -2.16
CA LEU A 185 -7.69 -22.71 -0.80
C LEU A 185 -6.29 -23.04 -0.27
N GLY A 186 -5.78 -24.23 -0.59
CA GLY A 186 -4.41 -24.64 -0.25
C GLY A 186 -3.34 -23.80 -0.93
N GLY A 187 -3.55 -23.46 -2.20
CA GLY A 187 -2.66 -22.58 -2.97
C GLY A 187 -2.55 -21.20 -2.34
N ILE A 188 -3.67 -20.53 -2.10
CA ILE A 188 -3.70 -19.15 -1.55
C ILE A 188 -3.33 -19.09 -0.06
N ARG A 189 -3.34 -20.23 0.65
CA ARG A 189 -2.87 -20.34 2.04
C ARG A 189 -1.34 -20.49 2.14
N SER A 190 -0.70 -20.97 1.07
CA SER A 190 0.69 -21.43 1.12
C SER A 190 1.68 -20.31 1.48
N ASP A 191 2.80 -20.68 2.11
CA ASP A 191 3.88 -19.74 2.42
C ASP A 191 4.50 -19.12 1.15
N LEU A 192 4.48 -19.87 0.05
CA LEU A 192 4.92 -19.36 -1.25
C LEU A 192 4.00 -18.25 -1.74
N PHE A 193 2.67 -18.43 -1.63
CA PHE A 193 1.71 -17.39 -1.98
C PHE A 193 1.87 -16.16 -1.10
N VAL A 194 2.04 -16.34 0.22
CA VAL A 194 2.28 -15.20 1.13
C VAL A 194 3.54 -14.44 0.73
N ARG A 195 4.65 -15.14 0.51
CA ARG A 195 5.92 -14.52 0.10
C ARG A 195 5.89 -13.83 -1.25
N GLN A 196 5.03 -14.25 -2.18
CA GLN A 196 4.99 -13.71 -3.55
C GLN A 196 3.91 -12.65 -3.76
N VAL A 197 2.77 -12.81 -3.10
CA VAL A 197 1.55 -12.01 -3.36
C VAL A 197 1.18 -11.13 -2.18
N LEU A 198 1.45 -11.59 -0.96
CA LEU A 198 1.13 -10.86 0.27
C LEU A 198 2.40 -10.39 0.97
N SER A 199 3.52 -10.23 0.27
CA SER A 199 4.82 -10.01 0.90
C SER A 199 4.88 -8.70 1.68
N ASP A 200 5.46 -8.76 2.88
CA ASP A 200 5.87 -7.60 3.66
C ASP A 200 7.29 -7.12 3.34
N ARG A 201 8.04 -7.86 2.50
CA ARG A 201 9.41 -7.50 2.13
C ARG A 201 9.52 -6.93 0.73
N GLN A 202 8.61 -7.32 -0.17
CA GLN A 202 8.45 -6.78 -1.51
C GLN A 202 6.99 -6.40 -1.70
N ILE A 203 6.68 -5.18 -1.30
CA ILE A 203 5.34 -4.65 -1.16
C ILE A 203 4.91 -4.08 -2.51
N ASP A 204 4.19 -4.87 -3.28
CA ASP A 204 3.42 -4.41 -4.44
C ASP A 204 1.95 -4.28 -4.03
N ALA A 205 1.67 -3.24 -3.23
CA ALA A 205 0.43 -3.12 -2.47
C ALA A 205 -0.05 -1.66 -2.37
N THR A 206 -1.09 -1.42 -1.58
CA THR A 206 -1.60 -0.06 -1.30
C THR A 206 -0.49 0.88 -0.82
N LEU A 207 0.48 0.39 -0.05
CA LEU A 207 1.65 1.18 0.37
C LEU A 207 2.48 1.66 -0.81
N TYR A 208 2.82 0.79 -1.76
CA TYR A 208 3.56 1.21 -2.97
C TYR A 208 2.82 2.31 -3.71
N ARG A 209 1.52 2.13 -3.98
CA ARG A 209 0.71 3.16 -4.64
C ARG A 209 0.69 4.46 -3.83
N SER A 210 0.58 4.38 -2.51
CA SER A 210 0.59 5.58 -1.66
C SER A 210 1.95 6.28 -1.61
N LEU A 211 3.04 5.53 -1.74
CA LEU A 211 4.41 6.07 -1.82
C LEU A 211 4.69 6.68 -3.20
N HIS A 212 4.30 5.96 -4.24
CA HIS A 212 4.64 6.25 -5.63
C HIS A 212 3.72 7.32 -6.21
N ASP A 213 2.44 6.99 -6.31
CA ASP A 213 1.33 7.87 -6.64
C ASP A 213 0.03 7.05 -6.61
N GLY A 214 -0.93 7.43 -5.77
CA GLY A 214 -2.20 6.70 -5.61
C GLY A 214 -3.34 7.24 -6.47
N THR A 215 -3.08 8.19 -7.37
CA THR A 215 -4.09 8.78 -8.25
C THR A 215 -3.53 8.80 -9.65
N VAL A 216 -3.78 7.72 -10.38
CA VAL A 216 -4.12 7.86 -11.80
C VAL A 216 -5.22 8.92 -11.81
N ASP A 217 -4.90 10.13 -12.28
CA ASP A 217 -5.97 11.03 -12.69
C ASP A 217 -6.62 10.31 -13.88
N ASP A 218 -7.71 9.58 -13.62
CA ASP A 218 -8.49 8.79 -14.60
C ASP A 218 -9.02 9.65 -15.78
N ASP A 219 -8.69 10.95 -15.83
CA ASP A 219 -9.24 11.95 -16.75
C ASP A 219 -8.18 12.65 -17.63
N ASP A 220 -6.87 12.40 -17.45
CA ASP A 220 -5.84 12.94 -18.35
C ASP A 220 -5.26 11.82 -19.22
N ASP A 221 -5.65 11.82 -20.51
CA ASP A 221 -5.11 10.98 -21.61
C ASP A 221 -3.60 11.25 -21.91
N ASP A 222 -2.87 11.89 -21.00
CA ASP A 222 -1.43 12.09 -21.12
C ASP A 222 -0.72 10.92 -20.42
N ASP A 223 -0.01 10.11 -21.22
CA ASP A 223 0.83 8.94 -20.87
C ASP A 223 1.99 9.24 -19.86
N ASP A 224 1.88 10.27 -19.01
CA ASP A 224 2.84 10.54 -17.93
C ASP A 224 2.56 9.59 -16.75
N GLU A 225 2.65 8.28 -17.00
CA GLU A 225 2.76 7.28 -15.95
C GLU A 225 4.00 7.61 -15.11
N ALA A 226 3.84 7.76 -13.79
CA ALA A 226 4.93 8.14 -12.91
C ALA A 226 6.11 7.16 -13.09
N ALA A 227 7.32 7.70 -13.34
CA ALA A 227 8.51 6.88 -13.55
C ALA A 227 8.71 5.90 -12.38
N PRO A 228 8.92 4.60 -12.63
CA PRO A 228 8.84 3.56 -11.59
C PRO A 228 9.65 3.93 -10.35
N GLY A 229 9.01 3.83 -9.18
CA GLY A 229 9.64 4.07 -7.89
C GLY A 229 10.13 2.78 -7.23
N LEU A 230 11.34 2.77 -6.69
CA LEU A 230 11.78 1.79 -5.70
C LEU A 230 11.92 2.49 -4.36
N PHE A 231 11.26 1.96 -3.34
CA PHE A 231 11.28 2.54 -1.99
C PHE A 231 11.78 1.52 -0.98
N GLU A 232 12.60 1.97 -0.05
CA GLU A 232 12.99 1.23 1.15
C GLU A 232 12.36 1.90 2.36
N VAL A 233 11.81 1.07 3.25
CA VAL A 233 11.02 1.49 4.39
C VAL A 233 11.61 0.90 5.65
N HIS A 234 11.73 1.72 6.69
CA HIS A 234 12.04 1.26 8.04
C HIS A 234 11.09 1.88 9.04
N HIS A 235 10.69 1.10 10.04
CA HIS A 235 9.85 1.57 11.13
C HIS A 235 10.54 1.43 12.49
N SER A 236 10.13 2.23 13.47
CA SER A 236 10.70 2.24 14.82
C SER A 236 10.57 0.93 15.59
N THR A 237 9.71 0.00 15.17
CA THR A 237 9.61 -1.36 15.74
C THR A 237 10.73 -2.30 15.28
N GLY A 238 11.57 -1.87 14.33
CA GLY A 238 12.62 -2.68 13.71
C GLY A 238 12.23 -3.33 12.38
N TYR A 239 10.98 -3.16 11.94
CA TYR A 239 10.51 -3.59 10.62
C TYR A 239 11.28 -2.88 9.50
N SER A 240 11.58 -3.63 8.43
CA SER A 240 12.19 -3.12 7.20
C SER A 240 11.64 -3.87 5.98
N GLY A 241 11.43 -3.19 4.87
CA GLY A 241 10.91 -3.78 3.64
C GLY A 241 11.09 -2.86 2.43
N TYR A 242 10.85 -3.39 1.23
CA TYR A 242 10.85 -2.64 -0.03
C TYR A 242 9.44 -2.50 -0.57
N ALA A 243 9.13 -1.37 -1.19
CA ALA A 243 7.93 -1.17 -1.98
C ALA A 243 8.30 -0.84 -3.43
N TYR A 244 7.77 -1.61 -4.38
CA TYR A 244 8.10 -1.53 -5.80
C TYR A 244 7.01 -2.21 -6.62
N ALA A 245 6.54 -1.58 -7.69
CA ALA A 245 5.74 -2.26 -8.72
C ALA A 245 6.64 -2.63 -9.88
N GLY A 246 6.73 -3.92 -10.16
CA GLY A 246 7.31 -4.41 -11.41
C GLY A 246 7.33 -5.94 -11.46
N PRO A 247 7.45 -6.51 -12.66
CA PRO A 247 7.21 -7.93 -12.92
C PRO A 247 8.29 -8.87 -12.34
N ARG A 248 9.28 -8.35 -11.61
CA ARG A 248 10.49 -9.09 -11.22
C ARG A 248 10.82 -8.94 -9.75
N TYR A 249 11.31 -10.04 -9.20
CA TYR A 249 11.79 -10.15 -7.84
C TYR A 249 13.09 -9.34 -7.69
N ILE A 250 13.23 -8.59 -6.60
CA ILE A 250 14.57 -8.38 -6.06
C ILE A 250 15.00 -9.77 -5.57
N GLU A 251 15.80 -10.49 -6.37
CA GLU A 251 16.16 -11.89 -6.11
C GLU A 251 16.87 -12.09 -4.75
N ARG A 252 17.39 -11.00 -4.17
CA ARG A 252 18.08 -10.97 -2.90
C ARG A 252 17.39 -9.99 -1.98
N ASP A 253 16.90 -10.47 -0.84
CA ASP A 253 16.54 -9.62 0.29
C ASP A 253 17.83 -8.90 0.77
N PRO A 254 17.98 -7.58 0.56
CA PRO A 254 19.17 -6.82 0.95
C PRO A 254 19.37 -6.77 2.47
N PHE A 255 18.39 -7.20 3.25
CA PHE A 255 18.42 -7.27 4.70
C PHE A 255 18.63 -8.68 5.26
N ASP A 256 18.51 -9.73 4.43
CA ASP A 256 18.76 -11.10 4.85
C ASP A 256 20.26 -11.42 4.79
N ASP A 257 20.76 -12.06 5.83
CA ASP A 257 22.16 -12.50 5.89
C ASP A 257 22.27 -13.82 5.10
N ALA A 258 22.20 -13.72 3.77
CA ALA A 258 22.46 -14.87 2.93
C ALA A 258 23.87 -15.43 3.24
N PRO A 259 24.04 -16.75 3.41
CA PRO A 259 25.34 -17.31 3.77
C PRO A 259 26.42 -16.91 2.75
N GLY A 260 27.43 -16.17 3.20
CA GLY A 260 28.54 -15.67 2.36
C GLY A 260 28.42 -14.20 1.96
N ASP A 261 27.42 -13.48 2.46
CA ASP A 261 27.33 -12.02 2.33
C ASP A 261 27.98 -11.31 3.51
N ASP A 262 29.16 -10.73 3.31
CA ASP A 262 29.84 -9.94 4.34
C ASP A 262 29.32 -8.47 4.39
N GLU A 263 28.50 -8.04 3.41
CA GLU A 263 28.03 -6.66 3.25
C GLU A 263 26.50 -6.60 3.12
N ASN A 264 25.80 -6.61 4.25
CA ASN A 264 24.34 -6.37 4.29
C ASN A 264 24.04 -4.88 4.01
N ALA A 265 23.90 -4.57 2.72
CA ALA A 265 23.70 -3.21 2.18
C ALA A 265 22.55 -2.44 2.84
N GLY A 266 21.42 -3.10 3.09
CA GLY A 266 20.27 -2.47 3.73
C GLY A 266 20.54 -2.09 5.18
N ARG A 267 21.22 -2.96 5.96
CA ARG A 267 21.62 -2.63 7.33
C ARG A 267 22.61 -1.46 7.39
N GLU A 268 23.55 -1.41 6.46
CA GLU A 268 24.49 -0.30 6.38
C GLU A 268 23.76 1.02 6.05
N LEU A 269 22.83 0.99 5.10
CA LEU A 269 22.04 2.17 4.76
C LEU A 269 21.20 2.65 5.96
N LEU A 270 20.50 1.75 6.66
CA LEU A 270 19.77 2.09 7.87
C LEU A 270 20.69 2.73 8.94
N ALA A 271 21.91 2.20 9.12
CA ALA A 271 22.88 2.78 10.03
C ALA A 271 23.27 4.22 9.61
N ARG A 272 23.46 4.45 8.31
CA ARG A 272 23.71 5.79 7.76
C ARG A 272 22.51 6.73 7.95
N GLN A 273 21.28 6.25 7.75
CA GLN A 273 20.07 7.05 8.00
C GLN A 273 19.98 7.51 9.45
N ARG A 274 20.25 6.59 10.39
CA ARG A 274 20.25 6.92 11.83
C ARG A 274 21.25 8.02 12.16
N LEU A 275 22.46 7.95 11.62
CA LEU A 275 23.48 8.99 11.81
C LEU A 275 23.07 10.33 11.17
N ARG A 276 22.55 10.30 9.94
CA ARG A 276 22.14 11.51 9.20
C ARG A 276 20.94 12.23 9.82
N PHE A 277 20.07 11.50 10.51
CA PHE A 277 18.85 12.06 11.12
C PHE A 277 18.92 12.14 12.64
N GLU A 278 20.06 11.86 13.27
CA GLU A 278 20.22 11.95 14.73
C GLU A 278 19.98 13.37 15.24
N ALA A 279 20.60 14.37 14.62
CA ALA A 279 20.44 15.77 15.02
C ALA A 279 19.01 16.31 14.80
N PRO A 280 18.34 16.10 13.64
CA PRO A 280 16.96 16.54 13.43
C PRO A 280 15.91 15.56 13.99
N SER A 281 16.23 14.84 15.07
CA SER A 281 15.34 13.88 15.74
C SER A 281 14.99 14.37 17.14
N GLU A 282 13.71 14.62 17.40
CA GLU A 282 13.21 14.96 18.74
C GLU A 282 12.37 13.82 19.30
N THR A 283 12.73 13.36 20.50
CA THR A 283 12.16 12.15 21.13
C THR A 283 11.03 12.46 22.11
N ALA A 284 11.00 13.67 22.67
CA ALA A 284 9.96 14.08 23.60
C ALA A 284 8.59 14.09 22.90
N GLY A 285 7.63 13.34 23.45
CA GLY A 285 6.27 13.23 22.88
C GLY A 285 6.17 12.44 21.57
N ARG A 286 7.27 11.81 21.11
CA ARG A 286 7.29 11.00 19.88
C ARG A 286 6.75 9.59 20.18
N THR A 287 5.77 9.16 19.40
CA THR A 287 5.13 7.85 19.51
C THR A 287 5.72 6.82 18.56
N GLY A 288 6.29 7.27 17.45
CA GLY A 288 6.96 6.40 16.47
C GLY A 288 7.71 7.19 15.41
N PHE A 289 8.44 6.48 14.57
CA PHE A 289 9.10 7.08 13.42
C PHE A 289 9.31 6.08 12.28
N ALA A 290 9.48 6.60 11.08
CA ALA A 290 9.86 5.83 9.91
C ALA A 290 10.97 6.52 9.11
N TYR A 291 11.86 5.72 8.53
CA TYR A 291 12.77 6.18 7.48
C TYR A 291 12.26 5.65 6.14
N LEU A 292 12.29 6.51 5.14
CA LEU A 292 11.91 6.21 3.77
C LEU A 292 13.07 6.61 2.87
N VAL A 293 13.50 5.69 2.00
CA VAL A 293 14.51 5.96 0.97
C VAL A 293 13.84 5.77 -0.37
N SER A 294 13.91 6.79 -1.22
CA SER A 294 13.42 6.72 -2.60
C SER A 294 14.62 6.65 -3.54
N TYR A 295 14.60 5.64 -4.41
CA TYR A 295 15.64 5.38 -5.39
C TYR A 295 15.19 5.81 -6.78
N ALA A 296 16.10 6.46 -7.50
CA ALA A 296 15.89 6.86 -8.88
C ALA A 296 16.22 5.72 -9.85
N VAL A 297 15.33 4.73 -9.95
CA VAL A 297 15.49 3.61 -10.88
C VAL A 297 15.09 4.01 -12.32
N PRO A 298 15.70 3.39 -13.35
CA PRO A 298 15.30 3.57 -14.75
C PRO A 298 13.86 3.11 -15.02
N ASP A 299 13.31 3.55 -16.15
CA ASP A 299 12.02 3.10 -16.67
C ASP A 299 12.03 1.58 -16.97
N GLU A 300 10.86 0.94 -16.92
CA GLU A 300 10.73 -0.52 -16.97
C GLU A 300 11.46 -1.16 -18.17
N ASP A 301 11.42 -0.51 -19.34
CA ASP A 301 12.08 -0.97 -20.56
C ASP A 301 13.61 -1.03 -20.45
N ASP A 302 14.20 -0.18 -19.62
CA ASP A 302 15.65 -0.04 -19.43
C ASP A 302 16.15 -0.70 -18.12
N GLN A 303 15.24 -1.30 -17.34
CA GLN A 303 15.62 -1.90 -16.07
C GLN A 303 16.41 -3.21 -16.25
N PRO A 304 17.49 -3.39 -15.47
CA PRO A 304 18.19 -4.66 -15.43
C PRO A 304 17.29 -5.77 -14.87
N SER A 305 17.69 -7.03 -15.07
CA SER A 305 16.99 -8.18 -14.49
C SER A 305 16.96 -8.19 -12.96
N THR A 306 17.86 -7.44 -12.33
CA THR A 306 18.03 -7.36 -10.88
C THR A 306 18.28 -5.90 -10.51
N LEU A 307 17.41 -5.32 -9.68
CA LEU A 307 17.62 -3.98 -9.12
C LEU A 307 18.47 -4.10 -7.85
N ALA A 308 19.67 -3.51 -7.86
CA ALA A 308 20.48 -3.32 -6.66
C ALA A 308 20.28 -1.87 -6.17
N PRO A 309 19.59 -1.63 -5.04
CA PRO A 309 19.17 -0.29 -4.65
C PRO A 309 20.33 0.73 -4.56
N LEU A 310 21.49 0.29 -4.06
CA LEU A 310 22.67 1.15 -3.88
C LEU A 310 23.36 1.59 -5.18
N ASP A 311 22.99 1.01 -6.32
CA ASP A 311 23.53 1.41 -7.63
C ASP A 311 22.85 2.68 -8.17
N TYR A 312 21.77 3.13 -7.53
CA TYR A 312 20.95 4.24 -8.00
C TYR A 312 21.08 5.48 -7.11
N PRO A 313 20.95 6.70 -7.68
CA PRO A 313 20.78 7.90 -6.89
C PRO A 313 19.59 7.74 -5.95
N TYR A 314 19.73 8.16 -4.69
CA TYR A 314 18.67 8.06 -3.72
C TYR A 314 18.58 9.31 -2.86
N THR A 315 17.40 9.50 -2.29
CA THR A 315 17.12 10.51 -1.28
C THR A 315 16.43 9.87 -0.10
N SER A 316 16.41 10.58 1.02
CA SER A 316 15.86 10.03 2.26
C SER A 316 14.91 11.00 2.93
N LEU A 317 13.89 10.43 3.53
CA LEU A 317 12.83 11.10 4.26
C LEU A 317 12.72 10.46 5.64
N PHE A 318 12.74 11.29 6.66
CA PHE A 318 12.51 10.89 8.03
C PHE A 318 11.15 11.42 8.49
N VAL A 319 10.28 10.51 8.91
CA VAL A 319 8.93 10.79 9.39
C VAL A 319 8.89 10.54 10.89
N GLN A 320 8.60 11.57 11.67
CA GLN A 320 8.42 11.48 13.12
C GLN A 320 6.95 11.66 13.46
N HIS A 321 6.36 10.73 14.21
CA HIS A 321 4.96 10.77 14.65
C HIS A 321 4.88 11.13 16.14
N TYR A 322 4.08 12.13 16.49
CA TYR A 322 3.90 12.61 17.86
C TYR A 322 2.48 12.39 18.37
N ASP A 323 2.30 12.45 19.70
CA ASP A 323 1.01 12.31 20.39
C ASP A 323 -0.04 13.40 20.06
N GLY A 324 0.27 14.31 19.13
CA GLY A 324 -0.64 15.33 18.65
C GLY A 324 0.06 16.47 17.92
N VAL A 325 -0.75 17.41 17.42
CA VAL A 325 -0.26 18.60 16.69
C VAL A 325 0.60 19.49 17.59
N ASP A 326 0.21 19.65 18.86
CA ASP A 326 0.95 20.49 19.82
C ASP A 326 2.31 19.86 20.16
N ALA A 327 2.36 18.54 20.38
CA ALA A 327 3.61 17.82 20.62
C ALA A 327 4.57 17.90 19.41
N ALA A 328 4.03 17.81 18.19
CA ALA A 328 4.81 18.02 16.97
C ALA A 328 5.31 19.47 16.84
N ALA A 329 4.52 20.46 17.27
CA ALA A 329 4.93 21.87 17.29
C ALA A 329 6.06 22.11 18.31
N ASP A 330 5.92 21.60 19.52
CA ASP A 330 6.94 21.64 20.58
C ASP A 330 8.25 21.00 20.11
N ALA A 331 8.15 19.90 19.35
CA ALA A 331 9.31 19.24 18.76
C ALA A 331 10.02 20.12 17.74
N VAL A 332 9.28 20.78 16.84
CA VAL A 332 9.86 21.73 15.88
C VAL A 332 10.51 22.91 16.58
N GLU A 333 9.88 23.48 17.61
CA GLU A 333 10.47 24.58 18.39
C GLU A 333 11.76 24.13 19.09
N THR A 334 11.77 22.93 19.67
CA THR A 334 12.94 22.37 20.35
C THR A 334 14.08 22.14 19.36
N LEU A 335 13.80 21.53 18.20
CA LEU A 335 14.79 21.30 17.15
C LEU A 335 15.45 22.62 16.72
N LEU A 336 14.64 23.63 16.38
CA LEU A 336 15.11 24.94 15.93
C LEU A 336 15.86 25.72 17.04
N GLY A 337 15.56 25.45 18.31
CA GLY A 337 16.21 26.06 19.45
C GLY A 337 17.52 25.41 19.86
N THR A 338 17.83 24.19 19.38
CA THR A 338 18.91 23.36 19.93
C THR A 338 19.80 22.70 18.87
N ALA A 339 19.22 21.93 17.96
CA ALA A 339 19.96 20.96 17.14
C ALA A 339 20.05 21.35 15.66
N VAL A 340 19.08 22.11 15.16
CA VAL A 340 19.04 22.55 13.76
C VAL A 340 18.99 24.07 13.67
N SER A 341 19.63 24.61 12.65
CA SER A 341 19.54 26.03 12.30
C SER A 341 18.74 26.20 11.02
N GLN A 342 17.96 27.29 10.91
CA GLN A 342 17.12 27.56 9.74
C GLN A 342 17.74 28.64 8.85
N GLU A 343 17.74 28.41 7.54
CA GLU A 343 18.17 29.37 6.52
C GLU A 343 17.12 29.53 5.41
N GLY A 344 16.08 30.31 5.72
CA GLY A 344 15.01 30.60 4.76
C GLY A 344 14.03 29.46 4.56
N SER A 345 13.50 29.35 3.35
CA SER A 345 12.49 28.36 2.99
C SER A 345 12.60 27.98 1.52
N TYR A 346 12.07 26.82 1.18
CA TYR A 346 11.97 26.33 -0.19
C TYR A 346 10.57 25.75 -0.37
N SER A 347 9.93 26.06 -1.49
CA SER A 347 8.67 25.41 -1.85
C SER A 347 9.02 24.27 -2.78
N PHE A 348 8.66 23.05 -2.38
CA PHE A 348 8.70 21.90 -3.26
C PHE A 348 7.39 21.13 -3.14
N GLY A 349 6.88 20.71 -4.30
CA GLY A 349 5.46 20.44 -4.46
C GLY A 349 4.60 21.65 -4.06
N ARG A 350 3.54 21.39 -3.28
CA ARG A 350 2.52 22.37 -2.84
C ARG A 350 2.91 23.11 -1.57
N ASP A 351 3.81 22.52 -0.79
CA ASP A 351 4.07 22.91 0.58
C ASP A 351 5.37 23.71 0.72
N ARG A 352 5.40 24.59 1.72
CA ARG A 352 6.56 25.42 2.01
C ARG A 352 7.37 24.82 3.14
N TRP A 353 8.58 24.39 2.81
CA TRP A 353 9.51 23.75 3.73
C TRP A 353 10.54 24.75 4.27
N ARG A 354 10.99 24.51 5.50
CA ARG A 354 12.12 25.23 6.10
C ARG A 354 13.40 24.62 5.58
N ARG A 355 14.31 25.45 5.07
CA ARG A 355 15.68 25.02 4.81
C ARG A 355 16.41 24.97 6.14
N VAL A 356 16.91 23.81 6.53
CA VAL A 356 17.61 23.61 7.80
C VAL A 356 18.98 23.00 7.59
N TYR A 357 19.94 23.37 8.43
CA TYR A 357 21.25 22.74 8.47
C TYR A 357 21.62 22.36 9.91
N TYR A 358 22.39 21.31 10.03
CA TYR A 358 22.83 20.74 11.31
C TYR A 358 24.15 19.99 11.13
N ARG A 359 24.77 19.60 12.24
CA ARG A 359 25.96 18.74 12.20
C ARG A 359 25.55 17.28 12.32
N ALA A 360 25.94 16.45 11.37
CA ALA A 360 25.79 15.00 11.41
C ALA A 360 27.05 14.34 10.86
N ASP A 361 27.46 13.23 11.46
CA ASP A 361 28.68 12.48 11.09
C ASP A 361 29.97 13.33 10.99
N GLY A 362 30.06 14.39 11.81
CA GLY A 362 31.21 15.30 11.83
C GLY A 362 31.13 16.48 10.85
N ASP A 363 30.23 16.44 9.88
CA ASP A 363 30.09 17.46 8.82
C ASP A 363 28.76 18.21 8.87
N VAL A 364 28.64 19.28 8.08
CA VAL A 364 27.41 20.07 7.96
C VAL A 364 26.48 19.38 6.96
N THR A 365 25.31 18.98 7.43
CA THR A 365 24.23 18.44 6.61
C THR A 365 23.14 19.48 6.41
N TYR A 366 22.72 19.66 5.18
CA TYR A 366 21.62 20.50 4.75
C TYR A 366 20.39 19.63 4.45
N ALA A 367 19.22 20.04 4.87
CA ALA A 367 17.96 19.30 4.71
C ALA A 367 16.76 20.25 4.64
N TYR A 368 15.56 19.67 4.49
CA TYR A 368 14.30 20.39 4.53
C TYR A 368 13.42 19.87 5.66
N LEU A 369 12.78 20.78 6.39
CA LEU A 369 11.93 20.45 7.55
C LEU A 369 10.54 21.05 7.40
N ILE A 370 9.50 20.26 7.67
CA ILE A 370 8.12 20.72 7.75
C ILE A 370 7.34 19.98 8.85
N GLN A 371 6.33 20.65 9.39
CA GLN A 371 5.32 20.02 10.26
C GLN A 371 4.06 19.75 9.44
N ALA A 372 3.53 18.54 9.52
CA ALA A 372 2.28 18.16 8.89
C ALA A 372 1.36 17.55 9.96
N GLY A 373 0.54 18.38 10.60
CA GLY A 373 -0.27 17.98 11.75
C GLY A 373 0.57 17.37 12.88
N PRO A 374 0.33 16.11 13.30
CA PRO A 374 1.11 15.43 14.33
C PRO A 374 2.45 14.86 13.82
N PHE A 375 2.81 15.11 12.56
CA PHE A 375 4.04 14.63 11.96
C PHE A 375 5.08 15.75 11.80
N VAL A 376 6.34 15.41 12.00
CA VAL A 376 7.50 16.25 11.62
C VAL A 376 8.30 15.47 10.59
N LEU A 377 8.52 16.08 9.43
CA LEU A 377 9.24 15.48 8.31
C LEU A 377 10.59 16.17 8.11
N VAL A 378 11.62 15.39 7.82
CA VAL A 378 12.94 15.87 7.42
C VAL A 378 13.35 15.18 6.13
N ALA A 379 13.60 15.94 5.06
CA ALA A 379 13.82 15.41 3.72
C ALA A 379 15.18 15.82 3.13
N ALA A 380 15.71 14.95 2.27
CA ALA A 380 16.91 15.14 1.45
C ALA A 380 18.15 15.68 2.22
N PRO A 381 18.61 14.95 3.26
CA PRO A 381 19.86 15.28 3.93
C PRO A 381 21.05 15.13 2.96
N SER A 382 21.84 16.18 2.79
CA SER A 382 23.07 16.16 1.99
C SER A 382 24.12 17.11 2.57
N GLU A 383 25.39 16.74 2.45
CA GLU A 383 26.54 17.59 2.77
C GLU A 383 26.75 18.71 1.73
N VAL A 384 26.08 18.62 0.57
CA VAL A 384 26.09 19.64 -0.46
C VAL A 384 25.09 20.74 -0.13
N ALA A 385 25.57 21.98 -0.07
CA ALA A 385 24.78 23.18 0.17
C ALA A 385 23.71 23.36 -0.92
N TRP A 386 22.57 23.98 -0.57
CA TRP A 386 21.41 24.07 -1.46
C TRP A 386 21.73 24.72 -2.82
N GLU A 387 22.61 25.71 -2.83
CA GLU A 387 23.03 26.47 -4.03
C GLU A 387 23.86 25.63 -5.01
N GLU A 388 24.44 24.52 -4.55
CA GLU A 388 25.34 23.65 -5.32
C GLU A 388 24.66 22.33 -5.73
N ARG A 389 23.42 22.07 -5.29
CA ARG A 389 22.72 20.84 -5.64
C ARG A 389 22.22 20.88 -7.09
N VAL A 390 22.57 19.84 -7.84
CA VAL A 390 22.10 19.59 -9.21
C VAL A 390 21.25 18.31 -9.19
N ASP A 391 20.10 18.32 -9.86
CA ASP A 391 19.19 17.16 -10.06
C ASP A 391 18.89 16.35 -8.79
N TRP A 392 18.91 17.02 -7.63
CA TRP A 392 18.71 16.39 -6.33
C TRP A 392 17.25 16.02 -6.04
N THR A 393 16.34 16.52 -6.88
CA THR A 393 14.91 16.35 -6.75
C THR A 393 14.45 15.05 -7.39
N ASP A 394 15.11 14.54 -8.42
CA ASP A 394 14.70 13.34 -9.18
C ASP A 394 14.24 12.14 -8.31
N PRO A 395 14.93 11.77 -7.20
CA PRO A 395 14.43 10.69 -6.36
C PRO A 395 13.22 11.10 -5.49
N LEU A 396 13.08 12.38 -5.13
CA LEU A 396 11.91 12.92 -4.44
C LEU A 396 10.69 13.08 -5.36
N ASP A 397 10.90 13.38 -6.64
CA ASP A 397 9.84 13.55 -7.64
C ASP A 397 8.95 12.31 -7.76
N ARG A 398 9.49 11.13 -7.40
CA ARG A 398 8.79 9.84 -7.35
C ARG A 398 7.96 9.61 -6.09
N LEU A 399 8.06 10.49 -5.09
CA LEU A 399 7.28 10.41 -3.85
C LEU A 399 6.03 11.29 -3.95
N TRP A 400 4.95 10.85 -3.30
CA TRP A 400 3.71 11.62 -3.17
C TRP A 400 3.88 13.07 -2.65
N LEU A 401 5.01 13.38 -2.00
CA LEU A 401 5.35 14.70 -1.48
C LEU A 401 5.62 15.76 -2.55
N TRP A 402 5.91 15.37 -3.79
CA TRP A 402 6.49 16.28 -4.79
C TRP A 402 5.47 16.94 -5.74
N ARG A 403 4.17 16.74 -5.53
CA ARG A 403 3.16 17.24 -6.46
C ARG A 403 3.04 18.78 -6.44
N PRO A 404 2.90 19.47 -7.59
CA PRO A 404 2.58 20.90 -7.66
C PRO A 404 1.16 21.23 -7.16
#